data_AF-A0A8D8WGN0-F1
#
_entry.id   AF-A0A8D8WGN0-F1
#
_cell.length_a   1.000
_cell.length_b   1.000
_cell.length_c   1.000
_cell.angle_alpha   90.00
_cell.angle_beta   90.00
_cell.angle_gamma   90.00
#
_symmetry.space_group_name_H-M   'P 1'
#
loop_
_entity.id
_entity.type
_entity.pdbx_description
1 polymer ?
#
loop_
_entity_poly.entity_id
_entity_poly.type
_entity_poly.pdbx_seq_one_letter_code
_entity_poly.pdbx_strand_id
1 'polypeptide(L)'
;MSMKEVDEQMLNIQNKNSAYFVEWIPNNCKTAVCDIPPRGLKMAATFIGNTTAIQELFRRISEQFDAMHKRKAFLHWYLGEGMDEMEFTEAGANVSDLISEYQQYQEANLDEEGEGDEGEGEGD
;
A
#
# COMPACT_ATOMS: atom_id res chain seq x y z
N MET A 1 -22.18 -0.25 -21.49
CA MET A 1 -21.77 -1.37 -20.63
C MET A 1 -22.67 -1.32 -19.42
N SER A 2 -23.34 -2.41 -19.09
CA SER A 2 -24.23 -2.44 -17.93
C SER A 2 -23.41 -2.59 -16.64
N MET A 3 -23.94 -2.10 -15.52
CA MET A 3 -23.30 -2.29 -14.20
C MET A 3 -23.05 -3.77 -13.91
N LYS A 4 -23.99 -4.64 -14.30
CA LYS A 4 -23.87 -6.09 -14.18
C LYS A 4 -22.64 -6.66 -14.91
N GLU A 5 -22.38 -6.21 -16.14
CA GLU A 5 -21.21 -6.66 -16.90
C GLU A 5 -19.90 -6.23 -16.21
N VAL A 6 -19.86 -5.03 -15.63
CA VAL A 6 -18.69 -4.54 -14.87
C VAL A 6 -18.43 -5.41 -13.65
N ASP A 7 -19.47 -5.71 -12.87
CA ASP A 7 -19.35 -6.53 -11.66
C ASP A 7 -18.92 -7.96 -11.98
N GLU A 8 -19.46 -8.56 -13.05
CA GLU A 8 -19.06 -9.90 -13.51
C GLU A 8 -17.57 -9.94 -13.91
N GLN A 9 -17.06 -8.91 -14.61
CA GLN A 9 -15.64 -8.85 -14.95
C GLN A 9 -14.75 -8.68 -13.72
N MET A 10 -15.16 -7.85 -12.77
CA MET A 10 -14.39 -7.60 -11.54
C MET A 10 -14.32 -8.84 -10.65
N LEU A 11 -15.41 -9.61 -10.57
CA LEU A 11 -15.42 -10.90 -9.89
C LEU A 11 -14.52 -11.93 -10.60
N ASN A 12 -14.56 -11.98 -11.93
CA ASN A 12 -13.72 -12.90 -12.71
C ASN A 12 -12.22 -12.61 -12.51
N ILE A 13 -11.83 -11.33 -12.44
CA ILE A 13 -10.44 -10.93 -12.18
C ILE A 13 -10.01 -11.36 -10.79
N GLN A 14 -10.82 -11.11 -9.76
CA GLN A 14 -10.52 -11.52 -8.39
C GLN A 14 -10.38 -13.04 -8.27
N ASN A 15 -11.31 -13.81 -8.85
CA ASN A 15 -11.27 -15.27 -8.78
C ASN A 15 -10.05 -15.88 -9.50
N LYS A 16 -9.65 -15.32 -10.64
CA LYS A 16 -8.48 -15.81 -11.39
C LYS A 16 -7.15 -15.47 -10.72
N ASN A 17 -7.12 -14.41 -9.92
CA ASN A 17 -5.91 -13.80 -9.37
C ASN A 17 -5.99 -13.74 -7.83
N SER A 18 -6.72 -14.67 -7.20
CA SER A 18 -7.09 -14.60 -5.78
C SER A 18 -5.88 -14.45 -4.87
N ALA A 19 -4.76 -15.08 -5.21
CA ALA A 19 -3.49 -14.98 -4.48
C ALA A 19 -2.91 -13.56 -4.37
N TYR A 20 -3.34 -12.61 -5.22
CA TYR A 20 -2.91 -11.21 -5.17
C TYR A 20 -3.82 -10.33 -4.30
N PHE A 21 -4.94 -10.87 -3.80
CA PHE A 21 -5.87 -10.16 -2.93
C PHE A 21 -5.79 -10.76 -1.54
N VAL A 22 -5.62 -9.91 -0.53
CA VAL A 22 -5.57 -10.35 0.86
C VAL A 22 -6.90 -10.96 1.29
N GLU A 23 -6.85 -12.11 1.94
CA GLU A 23 -8.05 -12.87 2.34
C GLU A 23 -8.70 -12.33 3.63
N TRP A 24 -7.90 -11.70 4.52
CA TRP A 24 -8.35 -11.11 5.78
C TRP A 24 -9.18 -9.83 5.62
N ILE A 25 -9.21 -9.21 4.42
CA ILE A 25 -10.15 -8.13 4.08
C ILE A 25 -11.20 -8.66 3.10
N PRO A 26 -12.38 -9.09 3.58
CA PRO A 26 -13.43 -9.57 2.69
C PRO A 26 -13.98 -8.44 1.81
N ASN A 27 -14.28 -8.76 0.54
CA ASN A 27 -14.88 -7.81 -0.42
C ASN A 27 -14.07 -6.50 -0.57
N ASN A 28 -12.74 -6.59 -0.57
CA ASN A 28 -11.80 -5.46 -0.63
C ASN A 28 -11.78 -4.69 -1.96
N CYS A 29 -12.47 -5.17 -3.00
CA CYS A 29 -12.60 -4.48 -4.27
C CYS A 29 -14.01 -3.88 -4.41
N LYS A 30 -14.08 -2.57 -4.68
CA LYS A 30 -15.32 -1.82 -4.90
C LYS A 30 -15.31 -1.15 -6.27
N THR A 31 -16.47 -1.12 -6.89
CA THR A 31 -16.69 -0.56 -8.23
C THR A 31 -17.66 0.60 -8.16
N ALA A 32 -17.41 1.64 -8.95
CA ALA A 32 -18.33 2.75 -9.16
C ALA A 32 -18.40 3.05 -10.65
N VAL A 33 -19.61 3.33 -11.14
CA VAL A 33 -19.88 3.62 -12.56
C VAL A 33 -20.43 5.04 -12.66
N CYS A 34 -19.85 5.84 -13.56
CA CYS A 34 -20.30 7.19 -13.87
C CYS A 34 -20.78 7.24 -15.31
N ASP A 35 -21.98 7.79 -15.53
CA ASP A 35 -22.57 7.92 -16.87
C ASP A 35 -21.92 9.02 -17.72
N ILE A 36 -21.15 9.92 -17.10
CA ILE A 36 -20.49 11.04 -17.77
C ILE A 36 -19.02 10.67 -18.03
N PRO A 37 -18.62 10.38 -19.28
CA PRO A 37 -17.24 10.04 -19.60
C PRO A 37 -16.34 11.28 -19.66
N PRO A 38 -15.01 11.11 -19.56
CA PRO A 38 -14.07 12.20 -19.79
C PRO A 38 -14.10 12.68 -21.24
N ARG A 39 -13.70 13.94 -21.46
CA ARG A 39 -13.74 14.59 -22.79
C ARG A 39 -12.92 13.81 -23.82
N GLY A 40 -13.53 13.55 -24.98
CA GLY A 40 -12.85 12.89 -26.12
C GLY A 40 -12.81 11.36 -26.05
N LEU A 41 -13.33 10.75 -24.99
CA LEU A 41 -13.40 9.30 -24.84
C LEU A 41 -14.87 8.85 -24.70
N LYS A 42 -15.16 7.66 -25.23
CA LYS A 42 -16.48 7.02 -25.07
C LYS A 42 -16.56 6.17 -23.79
N MET A 43 -15.42 5.78 -23.25
CA MET A 43 -15.29 4.94 -22.05
C MET A 43 -13.90 5.15 -21.46
N ALA A 44 -13.82 5.15 -20.14
CA ALA A 44 -12.56 5.18 -19.39
C ALA A 44 -12.77 4.41 -18.07
N ALA A 45 -11.67 3.92 -17.51
CA ALA A 45 -11.63 3.34 -16.17
C ALA A 45 -10.46 3.94 -15.40
N THR A 46 -10.65 4.17 -14.11
CA THR A 46 -9.61 4.63 -13.19
C THR A 46 -9.49 3.58 -12.08
N PHE A 47 -8.28 3.10 -11.86
CA PHE A 47 -8.00 2.14 -10.80
C PHE A 47 -7.27 2.83 -9.65
N ILE A 48 -7.79 2.65 -8.43
CA ILE A 48 -7.16 3.11 -7.20
C ILE A 48 -6.89 1.85 -6.39
N GLY A 49 -5.63 1.43 -6.35
CA GLY A 49 -5.18 0.27 -5.61
C GLY A 49 -4.33 0.67 -4.43
N ASN A 50 -4.70 0.22 -3.23
CA ASN A 50 -3.79 0.18 -2.11
C ASN A 50 -3.08 -1.18 -2.15
N THR A 51 -1.81 -1.20 -2.57
CA THR A 51 -1.03 -2.42 -2.80
C THR A 51 0.29 -2.33 -2.05
N THR A 52 0.71 -3.44 -1.46
CA THR A 52 2.02 -3.57 -0.81
C THR A 52 3.18 -3.32 -1.78
N ALA A 53 2.96 -3.48 -3.09
CA ALA A 53 3.94 -3.19 -4.14
C ALA A 53 4.42 -1.71 -4.14
N ILE A 54 3.67 -0.79 -3.52
CA ILE A 54 4.10 0.60 -3.36
C ILE A 54 5.43 0.72 -2.59
N GLN A 55 5.78 -0.28 -1.78
CA GLN A 55 7.05 -0.34 -1.07
C GLN A 55 8.26 -0.24 -2.01
N GLU A 56 8.16 -0.70 -3.26
CA GLU A 56 9.24 -0.62 -4.25
C GLU A 56 9.57 0.82 -4.62
N LEU A 57 8.55 1.69 -4.68
CA LEU A 57 8.73 3.11 -4.93
C LEU A 57 9.48 3.77 -3.76
N PHE A 58 9.08 3.47 -2.53
CA PHE A 58 9.75 3.99 -1.34
C PHE A 58 11.18 3.48 -1.23
N ARG A 59 11.42 2.20 -1.53
CA ARG A 59 12.77 1.61 -1.56
C ARG A 59 13.68 2.34 -2.55
N ARG A 60 13.20 2.62 -3.76
CA ARG A 60 13.95 3.38 -4.76
C ARG A 60 14.29 4.80 -4.29
N ILE A 61 13.36 5.49 -3.65
CA ILE A 61 13.60 6.83 -3.09
C ILE A 61 14.64 6.76 -1.96
N SER A 62 14.47 5.78 -1.06
CA SER A 62 15.38 5.55 0.08
C SER A 62 16.81 5.27 -0.39
N GLU A 63 17.01 4.43 -1.40
CA GLU A 63 18.34 4.16 -1.99
C GLU A 63 19.01 5.42 -2.56
N GLN A 64 18.24 6.26 -3.25
CA GLN A 64 18.74 7.52 -3.82
C GLN A 64 19.08 8.53 -2.71
N PHE A 65 18.20 8.64 -1.71
CA PHE A 65 18.41 9.46 -0.54
C PHE A 65 19.70 9.04 0.19
N ASP A 66 19.86 7.75 0.48
CA ASP A 66 21.04 7.19 1.12
C ASP A 66 22.33 7.52 0.38
N ALA A 67 22.33 7.37 -0.95
CA ALA A 67 23.50 7.66 -1.78
C ALA A 67 23.96 9.13 -1.66
N MET A 68 23.00 10.05 -1.52
CA MET A 68 23.26 11.48 -1.37
C MET A 68 23.62 11.84 0.06
N HIS A 69 22.85 11.35 1.03
CA HIS A 69 23.00 11.65 2.46
C HIS A 69 24.32 11.12 3.01
N LYS A 70 24.75 9.90 2.62
CA LYS A 70 26.07 9.34 2.99
C LYS A 70 27.24 10.21 2.55
N ARG A 71 27.07 11.03 1.50
CA ARG A 71 28.09 11.97 0.99
C ARG A 71 27.89 13.39 1.51
N LYS A 72 26.89 13.63 2.36
CA LYS A 72 26.45 14.95 2.82
C LYS A 72 26.22 15.93 1.65
N ALA A 73 25.79 15.41 0.49
CA ALA A 73 25.62 16.22 -0.71
C ALA A 73 24.42 17.16 -0.54
N PHE A 74 24.62 18.46 -0.81
CA PHE A 74 23.61 19.53 -0.71
C PHE A 74 22.97 19.74 0.67
N LEU A 75 23.46 19.08 1.73
CA LEU A 75 22.89 19.17 3.07
C LEU A 75 22.86 20.61 3.63
N HIS A 76 23.88 21.40 3.31
CA HIS A 76 24.00 22.81 3.75
C HIS A 76 22.82 23.71 3.36
N TRP A 77 22.08 23.40 2.29
CA TRP A 77 20.89 24.17 1.92
C TRP A 77 19.74 24.00 2.91
N TYR A 78 19.68 22.86 3.58
CA TYR A 78 18.64 22.57 4.56
C TYR A 78 19.06 23.01 5.96
N LEU A 79 20.31 22.72 6.34
CA LEU A 79 20.84 23.17 7.64
C LEU A 79 20.90 24.71 7.72
N GLY A 80 21.15 25.39 6.60
CA GLY A 80 21.16 26.86 6.52
C GLY A 80 19.79 27.50 6.80
N GLU A 81 18.71 26.77 6.59
CA GLU A 81 17.33 27.19 6.88
C GLU A 81 16.88 26.77 8.30
N GLY A 82 17.76 26.13 9.08
CA GLY A 82 17.52 25.75 10.48
C GLY A 82 17.09 24.30 10.71
N MET A 83 17.13 23.45 9.68
CA MET A 83 16.89 22.00 9.80
C MET A 83 18.06 21.33 10.55
N ASP A 84 17.81 20.27 11.32
CA ASP A 84 18.86 19.47 11.98
C ASP A 84 19.24 18.25 11.10
N GLU A 85 20.52 17.85 11.13
CA GLU A 85 20.97 16.64 10.42
C GLU A 85 20.27 15.36 10.95
N MET A 86 19.87 15.34 12.22
CA MET A 86 19.10 14.24 12.81
C MET A 86 17.72 14.09 12.15
N GLU A 87 17.08 15.17 11.71
CA GLU A 87 15.76 15.10 11.06
C GLU A 87 15.82 14.32 9.73
N PHE A 88 16.96 14.36 9.03
CA PHE A 88 17.20 13.51 7.85
C PHE A 88 17.28 12.03 8.20
N THR A 89 17.93 11.72 9.33
CA THR A 89 18.08 10.34 9.80
C THR A 89 16.75 9.79 10.27
N GLU A 90 15.96 10.59 10.99
CA GLU A 90 14.61 10.24 11.43
C GLU A 90 13.67 9.99 10.25
N ALA A 91 13.65 10.90 9.27
CA ALA A 91 12.84 10.73 8.06
C ALA A 91 13.23 9.46 7.28
N GLY A 92 14.53 9.18 7.16
CA GLY A 92 15.03 7.95 6.54
C GLY A 92 14.59 6.69 7.28
N ALA A 93 14.64 6.72 8.62
CA ALA A 93 14.17 5.62 9.46
C ALA A 93 12.67 5.38 9.28
N ASN A 94 11.84 6.44 9.31
CA ASN A 94 10.39 6.30 9.12
C ASN A 94 10.01 5.71 7.77
N VAL A 95 10.73 6.06 6.70
CA VAL A 95 10.51 5.43 5.38
C VAL A 95 10.91 3.95 5.39
N SER A 96 11.99 3.60 6.09
CA SER A 96 12.41 2.20 6.27
C SER A 96 11.37 1.39 7.06
N ASP A 97 10.80 1.98 8.11
CA ASP A 97 9.75 1.35 8.91
C ASP A 97 8.50 1.12 8.06
N LEU A 98 8.06 2.12 7.29
CA LEU A 98 6.92 2.00 6.37
C LEU A 98 7.12 0.89 5.33
N ILE A 99 8.32 0.76 4.76
CA ILE A 99 8.64 -0.34 3.84
C ILE A 99 8.50 -1.69 4.56
N SER A 100 8.97 -1.77 5.80
CA SER A 100 8.93 -3.00 6.60
C SER A 100 7.48 -3.40 6.95
N GLU A 101 6.63 -2.42 7.28
CA GLU A 101 5.19 -2.65 7.50
C GLU A 101 4.51 -3.23 6.25
N TYR A 102 4.77 -2.67 5.06
CA TYR A 102 4.24 -3.21 3.82
C TYR A 102 4.72 -4.63 3.52
N GLN A 103 5.98 -4.93 3.83
CA GLN A 103 6.53 -6.28 3.67
C GLN A 103 5.84 -7.27 4.61
N GLN A 104 5.61 -6.89 5.87
CA GLN A 104 4.91 -7.71 6.86
C GLN A 104 3.50 -8.07 6.37
N TYR A 105 2.72 -7.10 5.90
CA TYR A 105 1.37 -7.38 5.38
C TYR A 105 1.36 -8.21 4.09
N GLN A 106 2.42 -8.14 3.29
CA GLN A 106 2.54 -8.95 2.08
C GLN A 106 2.81 -10.42 2.40
N GLU A 107 3.49 -10.70 3.51
CA GLU A 107 3.85 -12.04 3.97
C GLU A 107 2.82 -12.64 4.94
N ALA A 108 1.95 -11.81 5.52
CA ALA A 108 0.91 -12.24 6.45
C ALA A 108 -0.06 -13.24 5.80
N ASN A 109 -0.09 -14.46 6.35
CA ASN A 109 -1.10 -15.47 6.04
C ASN A 109 -2.08 -15.60 7.20
N LEU A 110 -3.34 -15.94 6.90
CA LEU A 110 -4.43 -16.10 7.89
C LEU A 110 -4.13 -17.11 9.01
N ASP A 111 -3.15 -18.00 8.82
CA ASP A 111 -2.84 -19.09 9.76
C ASP A 111 -2.06 -18.63 11.01
N GLU A 112 -1.51 -17.41 11.04
CA GLU A 112 -0.71 -16.91 12.17
C GLU A 112 -1.53 -16.20 13.27
N GLU A 113 -2.81 -15.87 13.02
CA GLU A 113 -3.68 -15.16 13.99
C GLU A 113 -4.64 -16.10 14.78
N GLY A 114 -4.56 -17.42 14.60
CA GLY A 114 -5.52 -18.39 15.14
C GLY A 114 -5.25 -18.99 16.54
N GLU A 115 -4.12 -18.69 17.20
CA GLU A 115 -3.73 -19.33 18.48
C GLU A 115 -3.74 -18.38 19.70
N GLY A 116 -4.69 -17.45 19.77
CA GLY A 116 -4.73 -16.56 20.95
C GLY A 116 -6.02 -15.81 21.14
N ASP A 117 -7.11 -16.51 21.49
CA ASP A 117 -8.05 -16.11 22.58
C ASP A 117 -9.23 -17.11 22.67
N GLU A 118 -8.97 -18.38 23.02
CA GLU A 118 -10.00 -19.26 23.59
C GLU A 118 -9.69 -19.50 25.07
N GLY A 119 -10.02 -18.53 25.92
CA GLY A 119 -9.88 -18.63 27.36
C GLY A 119 -10.93 -17.82 28.11
N GLU A 120 -11.74 -18.53 28.92
CA GLU A 120 -12.57 -18.01 30.02
C GLU A 120 -13.97 -17.48 29.68
N GLY A 121 -14.87 -18.42 29.31
CA GLY A 121 -16.26 -18.36 29.76
C GLY A 121 -16.48 -19.37 30.89
N GLU A 122 -16.24 -18.99 32.14
CA GLU A 122 -16.70 -19.78 33.30
C GLU A 122 -18.22 -19.67 33.43
N GLY A 123 -18.87 -20.82 33.57
CA GLY A 123 -20.31 -20.96 33.78
C GLY A 123 -20.72 -20.98 35.26
N ASP A 124 -22.03 -20.73 35.42
CA ASP A 124 -22.92 -20.79 36.60
C ASP A 124 -22.61 -19.90 37.84
#